data_AF-A0A519GY97-F1
#
_entry.id   AF-A0A519GY97-F1
#
_cell.length_a   1.000
_cell.length_b   1.000
_cell.length_c   1.000
_cell.angle_alpha   90.00
_cell.angle_beta   90.00
_cell.angle_gamma   90.00
#
_symmetry.space_group_name_H-M   'P 1'
#
loop_
_entity.id
_entity.type
_entity.pdbx_description
1 polymer ?
#
loop_
_entity_poly.entity_id
_entity_poly.type
_entity_poly.pdbx_seq_one_letter_code
_entity_poly.pdbx_strand_id
1 'polypeptide(L)'
;QQAYELGQRAVELALEGRNAVMPTIERTSDSPYAYRLGAAPLDAVANTEKFMPRDFITDDGFGITDQCRRYLLPLIQGEDYPAYRDGLPVYVTLQNIAVARKLAPFEVK
;
A
#
# COMPACT_ATOMS: atom_id res chain seq x y z
N GLN A 1 1.70 7.10 6.46
CA GLN A 1 2.75 6.24 7.06
C GLN A 1 2.97 4.92 6.32
N GLN A 2 2.03 3.98 6.34
CA GLN A 2 2.20 2.60 5.82
C GLN A 2 2.80 2.51 4.40
N ALA A 3 2.38 3.39 3.48
CA ALA A 3 2.91 3.42 2.12
C ALA A 3 4.42 3.71 2.05
N TYR A 4 4.92 4.62 2.89
CA TYR A 4 6.34 4.97 2.95
C TYR A 4 7.16 3.82 3.56
N GLU A 5 6.65 3.26 4.66
CA GLU A 5 7.28 2.14 5.36
C GLU A 5 7.37 0.88 4.49
N LEU A 6 6.36 0.60 3.67
CA LEU A 6 6.40 -0.51 2.70
C LEU A 6 7.53 -0.31 1.66
N GLY A 7 7.71 0.91 1.16
CA GLY A 7 8.79 1.24 0.22
C GLY A 7 10.17 1.04 0.85
N GLN A 8 10.35 1.53 2.08
CA GLN A 8 11.56 1.31 2.86
C GLN A 8 11.81 -0.20 3.07
N ARG A 9 10.79 -0.94 3.55
CA ARG A 9 10.92 -2.37 3.83
C ARG A 9 11.26 -3.18 2.59
N ALA A 10 10.75 -2.80 1.42
CA ALA A 10 11.11 -3.46 0.15
C ALA A 10 12.62 -3.39 -0.12
N VAL A 11 13.25 -2.24 0.11
CA VAL A 11 14.69 -2.06 -0.06
C VAL A 11 15.46 -2.87 1.00
N GLU A 12 15.03 -2.82 2.26
CA GLU A 12 15.65 -3.61 3.34
C GLU A 12 15.60 -5.12 3.06
N LEU A 13 14.45 -5.64 2.60
CA LEU A 13 14.30 -7.04 2.20
C LEU A 13 15.29 -7.43 1.10
N ALA A 14 15.46 -6.56 0.09
CA ALA A 14 16.43 -6.80 -0.98
C ALA A 14 17.88 -6.81 -0.45
N LEU A 15 18.21 -5.91 0.48
CA LEU A 15 19.54 -5.85 1.13
C LEU A 15 19.80 -7.05 2.05
N GLU A 16 18.75 -7.60 2.68
CA GLU A 16 18.79 -8.86 3.43
C GLU A 16 18.97 -10.10 2.52
N GLY A 17 19.06 -9.91 1.20
CA GLY A 17 19.24 -10.98 0.21
C GLY A 17 17.93 -11.70 -0.14
N ARG A 18 16.78 -11.16 0.26
CA ARG A 18 15.48 -11.73 -0.10
C ARG A 18 15.10 -11.35 -1.52
N ASN A 19 14.60 -12.33 -2.25
CA ASN A 19 14.14 -12.16 -3.63
C ASN A 19 12.71 -12.72 -3.76
N ALA A 20 11.99 -12.29 -4.80
CA ALA A 20 10.65 -12.73 -5.15
C ALA A 20 9.62 -12.62 -4.00
N VAL A 21 9.67 -11.50 -3.26
CA VAL A 21 8.82 -11.25 -2.10
C VAL A 21 8.16 -9.87 -2.19
N MET A 22 7.01 -9.72 -1.57
CA MET A 22 6.28 -8.46 -1.43
C MET A 22 6.15 -8.12 0.07
N PRO A 23 6.50 -6.91 0.52
CA PRO A 23 6.25 -6.50 1.89
C PRO A 23 4.74 -6.39 2.16
N THR A 24 4.31 -6.76 3.36
CA THR A 24 2.89 -6.81 3.75
C THR A 24 2.62 -5.98 5.00
N ILE A 25 1.36 -5.56 5.18
CA ILE A 25 0.87 -4.93 6.40
C ILE A 25 0.09 -5.97 7.18
N GLU A 26 0.60 -6.34 8.35
CA GLU A 26 -0.03 -7.34 9.22
C GLU A 26 -0.64 -6.63 10.43
N ARG A 27 -1.97 -6.57 10.50
CA ARG A 27 -2.68 -6.03 11.67
C ARG A 27 -2.42 -6.94 12.88
N THR A 28 -1.95 -6.36 13.98
CA THR A 28 -1.67 -7.07 15.24
C THR A 28 -2.66 -6.74 16.36
N SER A 29 -3.37 -5.62 16.26
CA SER A 29 -4.42 -5.21 17.21
C SER A 29 -5.44 -4.29 16.54
N ASP A 30 -6.70 -4.36 16.97
CA ASP A 30 -7.79 -3.49 16.51
C ASP A 30 -7.95 -2.23 17.37
N SER A 31 -7.80 -2.34 18.70
CA SER A 31 -7.95 -1.22 19.63
C SER A 31 -6.96 -1.33 20.81
N PRO A 32 -5.89 -0.53 20.84
CA PRO A 32 -5.48 0.43 19.80
C PRO A 32 -5.11 -0.29 18.50
N TYR A 33 -5.29 0.38 17.36
CA TYR A 33 -4.88 -0.16 16.07
C TYR A 33 -3.35 -0.27 16.02
N ALA A 34 -2.85 -1.46 15.77
CA ALA A 34 -1.43 -1.72 15.60
C ALA A 34 -1.20 -2.66 14.42
N TYR A 35 -0.06 -2.49 13.77
CA TYR A 35 0.39 -3.33 12.68
C TYR A 35 1.90 -3.53 12.75
N ARG A 36 2.38 -4.52 12.02
CA ARG A 36 3.80 -4.72 11.72
C ARG A 36 3.98 -4.94 10.22
N LEU A 37 5.21 -4.73 9.75
CA LEU A 37 5.56 -5.07 8.37
C LEU A 37 6.01 -6.53 8.29
N GLY A 38 5.37 -7.26 7.40
CA GLY A 38 5.72 -8.64 7.05
C GLY A 38 6.28 -8.74 5.64
N ALA A 39 6.33 -9.96 5.13
CA ALA A 39 6.65 -10.22 3.74
C ALA A 39 6.06 -11.56 3.29
N ALA A 40 5.39 -11.55 2.13
CA ALA A 40 4.84 -12.74 1.50
C ALA A 40 5.65 -13.08 0.23
N PRO A 41 5.80 -14.37 -0.11
CA PRO A 41 6.41 -14.75 -1.38
C PRO A 41 5.44 -14.43 -2.54
N LEU A 42 5.98 -14.02 -3.69
CA LEU A 42 5.16 -13.53 -4.82
C LEU A 42 4.26 -14.62 -5.41
N ASP A 43 4.64 -15.88 -5.34
CA ASP A 43 3.84 -17.02 -5.82
C ASP A 43 2.55 -17.23 -5.00
N ALA A 44 2.57 -16.95 -3.70
CA ALA A 44 1.39 -16.99 -2.85
C ALA A 44 0.43 -15.81 -3.08
N VAL A 45 0.95 -14.72 -3.68
CA VAL A 45 0.18 -13.51 -3.99
C VAL A 45 -0.36 -13.55 -5.42
N ALA A 46 0.41 -14.13 -6.35
CA ALA A 46 0.02 -14.27 -7.74
C ALA A 46 -1.29 -15.05 -7.85
N ASN A 47 -2.33 -14.40 -8.42
CA ASN A 47 -3.70 -14.92 -8.58
C ASN A 47 -4.54 -15.03 -7.30
N THR A 48 -4.10 -14.43 -6.18
CA THR A 48 -4.91 -14.35 -4.96
C THR A 48 -5.51 -12.95 -4.82
N GLU A 49 -6.82 -12.88 -4.59
CA GLU A 49 -7.55 -11.61 -4.39
C GLU A 49 -8.14 -11.52 -2.98
N LYS A 50 -8.19 -10.31 -2.44
CA LYS A 50 -8.92 -10.03 -1.19
C LYS A 50 -10.33 -9.53 -1.52
N PHE A 51 -11.27 -10.45 -1.61
CA PHE A 51 -12.68 -10.11 -1.78
C PHE A 51 -13.23 -9.35 -0.57
N MET A 52 -14.23 -8.50 -0.82
CA MET A 52 -15.02 -7.87 0.24
C MET A 52 -15.78 -8.97 1.01
N PRO A 53 -15.54 -9.16 2.32
CA PRO A 53 -16.27 -10.16 3.10
C PRO A 53 -17.78 -9.90 3.08
N ARG A 54 -18.61 -10.94 2.95
CA ARG A 54 -20.07 -10.78 2.88
C ARG A 54 -20.64 -10.17 4.18
N ASP A 55 -20.03 -10.49 5.32
CA ASP A 55 -20.36 -9.98 6.64
C ASP A 55 -19.90 -8.53 6.87
N PHE A 56 -19.23 -7.90 5.90
CA PHE A 56 -19.00 -6.46 5.91
C PHE A 56 -20.19 -5.65 5.40
N ILE A 57 -21.16 -6.30 4.73
CA ILE A 57 -22.31 -5.66 4.11
C ILE A 57 -23.57 -6.07 4.89
N THR A 58 -24.46 -5.11 5.18
CA THR A 58 -25.74 -5.36 5.86
C THR A 58 -26.62 -6.37 5.10
N ASP A 59 -27.61 -6.92 5.78
CA ASP A 59 -28.51 -7.94 5.19
C ASP A 59 -29.29 -7.40 3.99
N ASP A 60 -29.69 -6.12 4.04
CA ASP A 60 -30.37 -5.41 2.94
C ASP A 60 -29.45 -5.04 1.77
N GLY A 61 -28.13 -5.17 1.93
CA GLY A 61 -27.14 -4.87 0.89
C GLY A 61 -26.79 -3.39 0.72
N PHE A 62 -27.35 -2.47 1.52
CA PHE A 62 -27.20 -1.02 1.31
C PHE A 62 -26.28 -0.31 2.33
N GLY A 63 -25.68 -1.05 3.25
CA GLY A 63 -24.85 -0.49 4.31
C GLY A 63 -23.64 -1.36 4.68
N ILE A 64 -22.80 -0.81 5.56
CA ILE A 64 -21.66 -1.52 6.15
C ILE A 64 -21.99 -1.97 7.58
N THR A 65 -21.49 -3.13 7.96
CA THR A 65 -21.62 -3.66 9.33
C THR A 65 -20.59 -3.06 10.29
N ASP A 66 -20.76 -3.30 11.59
CA ASP A 66 -19.76 -2.92 12.61
C ASP A 66 -18.41 -3.63 12.40
N GLN A 67 -18.42 -4.84 11.83
CA GLN A 67 -17.18 -5.55 11.51
C GLN A 67 -16.41 -4.83 10.39
N CYS A 68 -17.12 -4.37 9.35
CA CYS A 68 -16.55 -3.51 8.32
C CYS A 68 -16.02 -2.20 8.90
N ARG A 69 -16.77 -1.55 9.78
CA ARG A 69 -16.34 -0.32 10.47
C ARG A 69 -15.05 -0.55 11.27
N ARG A 70 -14.95 -1.63 12.04
CA ARG A 70 -13.71 -1.99 12.77
C ARG A 70 -12.52 -2.21 11.84
N TYR A 71 -12.76 -2.74 10.64
CA TYR A 71 -11.71 -2.93 9.66
C TYR A 71 -11.28 -1.61 9.00
N LEU A 72 -12.21 -0.80 8.50
CA LEU A 72 -11.92 0.38 7.70
C LEU A 72 -11.55 1.62 8.51
N LEU A 73 -12.19 1.83 9.66
CA LEU A 73 -12.04 3.07 10.43
C LEU A 73 -10.59 3.38 10.81
N PRO A 74 -9.77 2.41 11.26
CA PRO A 74 -8.35 2.67 11.54
C PRO A 74 -7.50 3.04 10.32
N LEU A 75 -7.92 2.64 9.12
CA LEU A 75 -7.15 2.86 7.88
C LEU A 75 -7.23 4.30 7.38
N ILE A 76 -8.21 5.07 7.86
CA ILE A 76 -8.41 6.48 7.51
C ILE A 76 -8.07 7.43 8.67
N GLN A 77 -7.54 6.91 9.78
CA GLN A 77 -7.20 7.74 10.93
C GLN A 77 -5.94 8.58 10.66
N GLY A 78 -6.01 9.83 11.10
CA GLY A 78 -4.92 10.80 11.02
C GLY A 78 -4.94 11.60 9.72
N GLU A 79 -4.60 12.88 9.84
CA GLU A 79 -4.47 13.82 8.74
C GLU A 79 -2.99 14.10 8.47
N ASP A 80 -2.60 14.03 7.19
CA ASP A 80 -1.24 14.30 6.73
C ASP A 80 -1.29 15.40 5.65
N TYR A 81 -1.41 16.65 6.09
CA TYR A 81 -1.54 17.79 5.19
C TYR A 81 -0.20 18.15 4.56
N PRO A 82 -0.16 18.48 3.26
CA PRO A 82 1.07 18.93 2.62
C PRO A 82 1.47 20.32 3.11
N ALA A 83 2.70 20.76 2.79
CA ALA A 83 3.09 22.15 2.97
C ALA A 83 2.27 23.07 2.03
N TYR A 84 1.98 24.29 2.46
CA TYR A 84 1.24 25.29 1.68
C TYR A 84 2.08 26.53 1.42
N ARG A 85 1.87 27.16 0.26
CA ARG A 85 2.43 28.46 -0.11
C ARG A 85 1.39 29.25 -0.90
N ASP A 86 1.13 30.50 -0.50
CA ASP A 86 0.16 31.39 -1.12
C ASP A 86 -1.26 30.78 -1.26
N GLY A 87 -1.68 30.02 -0.25
CA GLY A 87 -3.00 29.37 -0.22
C GLY A 87 -3.11 28.07 -1.03
N LEU A 88 -2.03 27.59 -1.66
CA LEU A 88 -2.02 26.38 -2.47
C LEU A 88 -1.07 25.31 -1.89
N PRO A 89 -1.42 24.00 -2.00
CA PRO A 89 -0.49 22.91 -1.67
C PRO A 89 0.77 22.96 -2.53
N VAL A 90 1.92 22.72 -1.90
CA VAL A 90 3.22 22.63 -2.57
C VAL A 90 3.48 21.19 -2.99
N TYR A 91 3.13 20.87 -4.24
CA TYR A 91 3.46 19.56 -4.83
C TYR A 91 4.83 19.59 -5.54
N VAL A 92 5.54 18.47 -5.47
CA VAL A 92 6.83 18.30 -6.13
C VAL A 92 6.67 18.01 -7.62
N THR A 93 7.51 18.61 -8.46
CA THR A 93 7.68 18.22 -9.86
C THR A 93 9.08 17.63 -10.03
N LEU A 94 9.16 16.38 -10.46
CA LEU A 94 10.44 15.70 -10.68
C LEU A 94 11.05 16.14 -12.02
N GLN A 95 12.38 16.24 -12.07
CA GLN A 95 13.08 16.59 -13.31
C GLN A 95 13.04 15.47 -14.35
N ASN A 96 12.87 14.22 -13.91
CA ASN A 96 12.76 13.03 -14.77
C ASN A 96 13.85 12.98 -15.87
N ILE A 97 15.10 13.26 -15.48
CA ILE A 97 16.23 13.25 -16.41
C ILE A 97 16.39 11.85 -17.01
N ALA A 98 16.31 11.76 -18.33
CA ALA A 98 16.42 10.50 -19.06
C ALA A 98 17.85 9.93 -18.99
N VAL A 99 17.94 8.60 -18.84
CA VAL A 99 19.22 7.88 -18.93
C VAL A 99 19.56 7.55 -20.39
N ALA A 100 20.87 7.51 -20.71
CA ALA A 100 21.33 7.14 -22.04
C ALA A 100 20.91 5.69 -22.39
N ARG A 101 20.38 5.50 -23.60
CA ARG A 101 19.96 4.18 -24.09
C ARG A 101 21.18 3.28 -24.31
N LYS A 102 21.06 2.02 -23.89
CA LYS A 102 22.09 0.98 -24.09
C LYS A 102 21.66 -0.16 -25.03
N LEU A 103 20.37 -0.25 -25.34
CA LEU A 103 19.76 -1.33 -26.12
C LEU A 103 19.00 -0.77 -27.32
N ALA A 104 18.79 -1.63 -28.32
CA ALA A 104 17.95 -1.31 -29.49
C ALA A 104 16.47 -1.09 -29.07
N PRO A 105 15.67 -0.40 -29.91
CA PRO A 105 14.23 -0.26 -29.67
C PRO A 105 13.54 -1.63 -29.51
N PHE A 106 12.61 -1.73 -28.56
CA PHE A 106 11.76 -2.89 -28.39
C PHE A 106 10.49 -2.72 -29.24
N GLU A 107 10.29 -3.60 -30.22
CA GLU A 107 9.09 -3.64 -31.06
C GLU A 107 8.15 -4.75 -30.56
N VAL A 108 6.91 -4.39 -30.22
CA VAL A 108 5.85 -5.36 -29.92
C VAL A 108 5.28 -5.82 -31.26
N LYS A 109 5.33 -7.14 -31.51
CA LYS A 109 4.69 -7.75 -32.69
C LYS A 109 3.18 -7.86 -32.51
#